data_AF-A0A0A6S6D0-F1
#
_entry.id   AF-A0A0A6S6D0-F1
#
_cell.length_a   1.000
_cell.length_b   1.000
_cell.length_c   1.000
_cell.angle_alpha   90.00
_cell.angle_beta   90.00
_cell.angle_gamma   90.00
#
_symmetry.space_group_name_H-M   'P 1'
#
loop_
_entity.id
_entity.type
_entity.pdbx_description
1 polymer ?
#
loop_
_entity_poly.entity_id
_entity_poly.type
_entity_poly.pdbx_seq_one_letter_code
_entity_poly.pdbx_strand_id
1 'polypeptide(L)'
;MLALKTKIKGLKKPQFERLKELTNHAKNLYNQTLWTLLEAFEATGKYFSYLQMDKAMKKVENLEGKINYKLLKSKVAQQTK
;
A
#
# COMPACT_ATOMS: atom_id res chain seq x y z
N MET A 1 22.20 -25.42 7.30
CA MET A 1 21.36 -24.26 6.92
C MET A 1 22.06 -23.00 7.38
N LEU A 2 22.70 -22.27 6.46
CA LEU A 2 23.26 -20.95 6.74
C LEU A 2 22.12 -20.05 7.20
N ALA A 3 22.13 -19.69 8.49
CA ALA A 3 21.22 -18.69 9.02
C ALA A 3 21.31 -17.47 8.11
N LEU A 4 20.18 -17.05 7.56
CA LEU A 4 20.01 -15.79 6.87
C LEU A 4 20.20 -14.66 7.89
N LYS A 5 21.42 -14.51 8.44
CA LYS A 5 21.87 -13.28 9.09
C LYS A 5 22.06 -12.29 7.96
N THR A 6 20.95 -11.89 7.34
CA THR A 6 20.86 -10.71 6.51
C THR A 6 21.37 -9.60 7.42
N LYS A 7 22.63 -9.20 7.24
CA LYS A 7 23.16 -8.01 7.88
C LYS A 7 22.27 -6.89 7.38
N ILE A 8 21.26 -6.50 8.16
CA ILE A 8 20.49 -5.28 7.93
C ILE A 8 21.48 -4.15 8.20
N LYS A 9 22.35 -3.85 7.22
CA LYS A 9 23.41 -2.85 7.34
C LYS A 9 22.71 -1.50 7.55
N GLY A 10 22.92 -0.89 8.73
CA GLY A 10 22.51 0.48 9.01
C GLY A 10 21.17 0.67 9.72
N LEU A 11 20.40 -0.39 10.04
CA LEU A 11 19.17 -0.26 10.83
C LEU A 11 19.21 -1.07 12.12
N LYS A 12 18.74 -0.47 13.21
CA LYS A 12 18.42 -1.18 14.46
C LYS A 12 17.16 -2.04 14.25
N LYS A 13 17.02 -3.12 15.02
CA LYS A 13 15.85 -4.03 14.94
C LYS A 13 14.49 -3.29 14.94
N PRO A 14 14.22 -2.30 15.81
CA PRO A 14 12.93 -1.58 15.77
C PRO A 14 12.71 -0.80 14.48
N GLN A 15 13.77 -0.24 13.88
CA GLN A 15 13.67 0.49 12.62
C GLN A 15 13.38 -0.45 11.45
N PHE A 16 13.98 -1.64 11.45
CA PHE A 16 13.69 -2.66 10.45
C PHE A 16 12.24 -3.16 10.55
N GLU A 17 11.76 -3.49 11.75
CA GLU A 17 10.37 -3.92 11.91
C GLU A 17 9.39 -2.83 11.48
N ARG A 18 9.68 -1.56 11.82
CA ARG A 18 8.86 -0.44 11.35
C ARG A 18 8.88 -0.29 9.83
N LEU A 19 10.04 -0.44 9.19
CA LEU A 19 10.13 -0.39 7.72
C LEU A 19 9.34 -1.53 7.09
N LYS A 20 9.49 -2.75 7.61
CA LYS A 20 8.77 -3.95 7.15
C LYS A 20 7.26 -3.73 7.24
N GLU A 21 6.76 -3.21 8.35
CA GLU A 21 5.34 -2.86 8.54
C GLU A 21 4.87 -1.86 7.48
N LEU A 22 5.60 -0.75 7.28
CA LEU A 22 5.26 0.26 6.27
C LEU A 22 5.25 -0.32 4.85
N THR A 23 6.22 -1.16 4.50
CA THR A 23 6.26 -1.82 3.18
C THR A 23 5.10 -2.79 2.99
N ASN A 24 4.65 -3.47 4.05
CA ASN A 24 3.47 -4.33 3.98
C ASN A 24 2.20 -3.52 3.73
N HIS A 25 2.02 -2.40 4.43
CA HIS A 25 0.90 -1.49 4.16
C HIS A 25 0.92 -0.94 2.74
N ALA A 26 2.10 -0.58 2.21
CA ALA A 26 2.25 -0.10 0.83
C ALA A 26 1.86 -1.18 -0.19
N LYS A 27 2.33 -2.42 0.00
CA LYS A 27 1.99 -3.55 -0.86
C LYS A 27 0.48 -3.83 -0.84
N ASN A 28 -0.13 -3.85 0.35
CA ASN A 28 -1.57 -4.08 0.49
C ASN A 28 -2.39 -2.99 -0.20
N LEU A 29 -2.01 -1.72 0.00
CA LEU A 29 -2.67 -0.60 -0.66
C LEU A 29 -2.53 -0.69 -2.18
N TYR A 30 -1.35 -1.02 -2.70
CA TYR A 30 -1.12 -1.19 -4.14
C TYR A 30 -2.00 -2.28 -4.73
N ASN A 31 -2.00 -3.47 -4.14
CA ASN A 31 -2.81 -4.59 -4.61
C ASN A 31 -4.30 -4.27 -4.58
N GLN A 32 -4.78 -3.66 -3.50
CA GLN A 32 -6.19 -3.26 -3.38
C GLN A 32 -6.58 -2.19 -4.41
N THR A 33 -5.69 -1.24 -4.68
CA THR A 33 -5.90 -0.19 -5.69
C THR A 33 -6.03 -0.81 -7.09
N LEU A 34 -5.15 -1.77 -7.45
CA LEU A 34 -5.24 -2.48 -8.73
C LEU A 34 -6.54 -3.26 -8.85
N TRP A 35 -6.93 -3.98 -7.79
CA TRP A 35 -8.18 -4.74 -7.80
C TRP A 35 -9.40 -3.83 -7.96
N THR A 36 -9.46 -2.75 -7.19
CA THR A 36 -10.55 -1.76 -7.27
C THR A 36 -10.63 -1.13 -8.67
N LEU A 37 -9.48 -0.89 -9.31
CA LEU A 37 -9.43 -0.34 -10.66
C LEU A 37 -9.95 -1.33 -11.70
N LEU A 38 -9.65 -2.62 -11.54
CA LEU A 38 -10.18 -3.69 -12.39
C LEU A 38 -11.71 -3.81 -12.23
N GLU A 39 -12.21 -3.88 -11.01
CA GLU A 39 -13.65 -3.95 -10.73
C GLU A 39 -14.41 -2.75 -11.33
N ALA A 40 -13.83 -1.55 -11.22
CA ALA A 40 -14.38 -0.34 -11.84
C ALA A 40 -14.43 -0.45 -13.37
N PHE A 41 -13.40 -1.02 -13.99
CA PHE A 41 -13.36 -1.23 -15.43
C PHE A 41 -14.38 -2.28 -15.88
N GLU A 42 -14.47 -3.42 -15.17
CA GLU A 42 -15.45 -4.47 -15.48
C GLU A 42 -16.89 -3.95 -15.36
N ALA A 43 -17.17 -3.09 -14.37
CA ALA A 43 -18.51 -2.54 -14.16
C ALA A 43 -18.89 -1.43 -15.16
N THR A 44 -17.92 -0.65 -15.65
CA THR A 44 -18.21 0.59 -16.40
C THR A 44 -17.61 0.65 -17.81
N GLY A 45 -16.75 -0.29 -18.16
CA GLY A 45 -15.93 -0.28 -19.37
C GLY A 45 -14.84 0.81 -19.39
N LYS A 46 -14.60 1.50 -18.28
CA LYS A 46 -13.66 2.62 -18.18
C LYS A 46 -12.81 2.55 -16.91
N TYR A 47 -11.55 2.94 -17.04
CA TYR A 47 -10.67 3.11 -15.88
C TYR A 47 -11.04 4.37 -15.10
N PHE A 48 -10.94 4.30 -13.78
CA PHE A 48 -11.05 5.48 -12.93
C PHE A 48 -9.88 6.44 -13.17
N SER A 49 -10.19 7.72 -13.23
CA SER A 49 -9.19 8.78 -13.13
C SER A 49 -8.52 8.75 -11.75
N TYR A 50 -7.35 9.39 -11.63
CA TYR A 50 -6.65 9.52 -10.36
C TYR A 50 -7.52 10.10 -9.24
N LEU A 51 -8.33 11.13 -9.54
CA LEU A 51 -9.25 11.76 -8.58
C LEU A 51 -10.36 10.81 -8.12
N GLN A 52 -10.86 9.97 -9.03
CA GLN A 52 -11.85 8.94 -8.69
C GLN A 52 -11.23 7.85 -7.81
N MET A 53 -10.02 7.39 -8.16
CA MET A 53 -9.29 6.43 -7.33
C MET A 53 -8.96 6.99 -5.94
N ASP A 54 -8.51 8.24 -5.83
CA ASP A 54 -8.25 8.88 -4.54
C ASP A 54 -9.50 8.91 -3.65
N LYS A 55 -10.66 9.26 -4.22
CA LYS A 55 -11.94 9.26 -3.50
C LYS A 55 -12.38 7.84 -3.10
N ALA A 56 -12.21 6.86 -3.98
CA ALA A 56 -12.56 5.47 -3.73
C ALA A 56 -11.69 4.87 -2.61
N MET A 57 -10.37 4.95 -2.75
CA MET A 57 -9.43 4.32 -1.82
C MET A 57 -9.49 4.89 -0.39
N LYS A 58 -10.01 6.10 -0.20
CA LYS A 58 -10.30 6.66 1.13
C LYS A 58 -11.48 6.00 1.85
N LYS A 59 -12.27 5.19 1.16
CA LYS A 59 -13.48 4.52 1.66
C LYS A 59 -13.40 2.99 1.58
N VAL A 60 -12.68 2.43 0.60
CA VAL A 60 -12.60 0.98 0.41
C VAL A 60 -11.89 0.32 1.59
N GLU A 61 -12.59 -0.61 2.22
CA GLU A 61 -12.07 -1.43 3.32
C GLU A 61 -11.35 -2.66 2.78
N ASN A 62 -10.34 -3.11 3.50
CA ASN A 62 -9.68 -4.38 3.27
C ASN A 62 -10.47 -5.52 3.94
N LEU A 63 -9.98 -6.76 3.79
CA LEU A 63 -10.62 -7.94 4.36
C LEU A 63 -10.72 -7.94 5.91
N GLU A 64 -9.98 -7.05 6.59
CA GLU A 64 -10.05 -6.85 8.05
C GLU A 64 -10.96 -5.68 8.46
N GLY A 65 -11.71 -5.07 7.51
CA GLY A 65 -12.55 -3.89 7.79
C GLY A 65 -11.74 -2.60 8.00
N LYS A 66 -10.48 -2.53 7.55
CA LYS A 66 -9.61 -1.35 7.67
C LYS A 66 -9.38 -0.69 6.31
N ILE A 67 -9.22 0.63 6.31
CA ILE A 67 -8.91 1.39 5.10
C ILE A 67 -7.38 1.48 4.94
N ASN A 68 -6.80 0.70 4.03
CA ASN A 68 -5.35 0.68 3.80
C ASN A 68 -4.77 2.07 3.47
N TYR A 69 -5.54 2.91 2.78
CA TYR A 69 -5.13 4.27 2.41
C TYR A 69 -4.81 5.16 3.63
N LYS A 70 -5.37 4.85 4.81
CA LYS A 70 -5.13 5.59 6.06
C LYS A 70 -3.94 5.06 6.87
N LEU A 71 -3.37 3.91 6.51
CA LEU A 71 -2.30 3.25 7.25
C LEU A 71 -0.90 3.81 6.94
N LEU A 72 -0.77 4.55 5.84
CA LEU A 72 0.46 5.23 5.46
C LEU A 72 0.27 6.75 5.58
N LYS A 73 1.32 7.44 6.01
CA LYS A 73 1.32 8.91 6.08
C LYS A 73 1.11 9.50 4.67
N SER A 74 0.49 10.67 4.59
CA SER A 74 0.49 11.44 3.33
C SER A 74 1.95 11.67 2.85
N LYS A 75 2.16 11.59 1.53
CA LYS A 75 3.45 11.78 0.83
C LYS A 75 4.53 10.68 0.96
N VAL A 76 4.29 9.54 1.62
CA VAL A 76 5.27 8.41 1.53
C VAL A 76 5.25 7.70 0.17
N ALA A 77 4.16 7.81 -0.60
CA ALA A 77 4.05 7.24 -1.94
C ALA A 77 4.38 8.24 -3.07
N GLN A 78 4.66 9.50 -2.73
CA GLN A 78 4.87 10.56 -3.70
C GLN A 78 6.38 10.78 -3.86
N GLN A 79 6.94 10.39 -5.01
CA GLN A 79 8.31 10.76 -5.35
C GLN A 79 8.36 12.29 -5.50
N THR A 80 9.00 12.97 -4.55
CA THR A 80 9.42 14.36 -4.71
C THR A 80 10.64 14.37 -5.64
N LYS A 81 10.57 15.16 -6.71
CA LYS A 81 11.76 15.53 -7.51
C LYS A 81 12.68 16.43 -6.71
#